data_AF-A0A4V2AJJ3-F1
#
_entry.id   AF-A0A4V2AJJ3-F1
#
_cell.length_a   1.000
_cell.length_b   1.000
_cell.length_c   1.000
_cell.angle_alpha   90.00
_cell.angle_beta   90.00
_cell.angle_gamma   90.00
#
_symmetry.space_group_name_H-M   'P 1'
#
loop_
_entity.id
_entity.type
_entity.pdbx_description
1 polymer ?
#
loop_
_entity_poly.entity_id
_entity_poly.type
_entity_poly.pdbx_seq_one_letter_code
_entity_poly.pdbx_strand_id
1 'polypeptide(L)'
;MTPGAEASAALVRSDVLVLLREKRYEEALARLYQARAESPGSVELQKGIDQVKEFLIGAYAKRLGGLDQVAKQMAPAAGRSPDMVLLSRYIDGATSYGDLAEICPLGRLRTLQVLVEMYAPKPASSNELEARSGPRPLEALPHSSPRVEVVTPSEESVPETARSGSSLPPPASTKVDDSPEAIAYRAAFGRGTAAFIQQRFADAVTAFEECAQLRPGDKGADVMLRRARRDLESRA
;
A
#
# COMPACT_ATOMS: atom_id res chain seq x y z
N MET A 1 0.83 -2.72 44.37
CA MET A 1 1.29 -1.76 43.34
C MET A 1 2.55 -1.11 43.88
N THR A 2 3.67 -1.19 43.16
CA THR A 2 4.94 -0.63 43.62
C THR A 2 4.98 0.85 43.29
N PRO A 3 5.30 1.74 44.23
CA PRO A 3 5.33 3.19 43.99
C PRO A 3 6.31 3.60 42.88
N GLY A 4 7.31 2.77 42.57
CA GLY A 4 8.23 3.00 41.45
C GLY A 4 7.58 2.89 40.06
N ALA A 5 6.52 2.09 39.90
CA ALA A 5 5.86 1.91 38.60
C ALA A 5 5.09 3.17 38.18
N GLU A 6 4.46 3.86 39.13
CA GLU A 6 3.75 5.12 38.85
C GLU A 6 4.69 6.25 38.47
N ALA A 7 5.84 6.35 39.14
CA ALA A 7 6.87 7.34 38.79
C ALA A 7 7.43 7.12 37.38
N SER A 8 7.70 5.86 36.99
CA SER A 8 8.14 5.52 35.63
C SER A 8 7.06 5.88 34.60
N ALA A 9 5.79 5.54 34.87
CA ALA A 9 4.69 5.87 33.98
C ALA A 9 4.50 7.39 33.79
N ALA A 10 4.69 8.18 34.85
CA ALA A 10 4.64 9.65 34.76
C ALA A 10 5.76 10.22 33.87
N LEU A 11 6.99 9.70 33.99
CA LEU A 11 8.13 10.10 33.17
C LEU A 11 7.93 9.73 31.69
N VAL A 12 7.47 8.51 31.40
CA VAL A 12 7.13 8.09 30.04
C VAL A 12 6.06 9.01 29.45
N ARG A 13 5.04 9.36 30.24
CA ARG A 13 3.97 10.26 29.79
C ARG A 13 4.52 11.65 29.45
N SER A 14 5.43 12.22 30.25
CA SER A 14 6.06 13.50 29.91
C SER A 14 6.91 13.43 28.65
N ASP A 15 7.72 12.38 28.47
CA ASP A 15 8.56 12.19 27.27
C ASP A 15 7.70 12.12 26.00
N VAL A 16 6.64 11.31 26.03
CA VAL A 16 5.72 11.15 24.90
C VAL A 16 5.04 12.48 24.57
N LEU A 17 4.63 13.27 25.57
CA LEU A 17 4.02 14.58 25.33
C LEU A 17 4.98 15.57 24.65
N VAL A 18 6.27 15.54 25.01
CA VAL A 18 7.30 16.36 24.32
C VAL A 18 7.44 15.92 22.86
N LEU A 19 7.59 14.62 22.60
CA LEU A 19 7.70 14.07 21.26
C LEU A 19 6.48 14.39 20.38
N LEU A 20 5.28 14.33 20.95
CA LEU A 20 4.04 14.70 20.24
C LEU A 20 3.98 16.19 19.89
N ARG A 21 4.44 17.08 20.78
CA ARG A 21 4.54 18.52 20.50
C ARG A 21 5.55 18.83 19.39
N GLU A 22 6.65 18.09 19.36
CA GLU A 22 7.68 18.17 18.32
C GLU A 22 7.28 17.47 17.01
N LYS A 23 6.09 16.87 16.94
CA LYS A 23 5.59 16.09 15.78
C LYS A 23 6.46 14.85 15.46
N ARG A 24 7.19 14.32 16.44
CA ARG A 24 8.03 13.11 16.35
C ARG A 24 7.23 11.87 16.72
N TYR A 25 6.17 11.62 15.96
CA TYR A 25 5.18 10.58 16.27
C TYR A 25 5.73 9.14 16.24
N GLU A 26 6.69 8.84 15.36
CA GLU A 26 7.32 7.50 15.29
C GLU A 26 8.13 7.21 16.56
N GLU A 27 8.86 8.22 17.06
CA GLU A 27 9.64 8.10 18.28
C GLU A 27 8.74 8.02 19.52
N ALA A 28 7.64 8.78 19.52
CA ALA A 28 6.61 8.66 20.55
C ALA A 28 6.05 7.22 20.61
N LEU A 29 5.77 6.63 19.44
CA LEU A 29 5.30 5.24 19.34
C LEU A 29 6.36 4.24 19.85
N ALA A 30 7.63 4.42 19.48
CA ALA A 30 8.73 3.60 19.96
C ALA A 30 8.87 3.67 21.49
N ARG A 31 8.77 4.87 22.07
CA ARG A 31 8.82 5.09 23.52
C ARG A 31 7.66 4.41 24.25
N LEU A 32 6.45 4.46 23.69
CA LEU A 32 5.28 3.76 24.24
C LEU A 32 5.44 2.24 24.19
N TYR A 33 6.01 1.68 23.12
CA TYR A 33 6.31 0.24 23.05
C TYR A 33 7.35 -0.19 24.07
N GLN A 34 8.41 0.59 24.26
CA GLN A 34 9.41 0.33 25.30
C GLN A 34 8.77 0.30 26.69
N ALA A 35 7.95 1.30 27.01
CA ALA A 35 7.22 1.34 28.28
C ALA A 35 6.23 0.16 28.43
N ARG A 36 5.60 -0.28 27.34
CA ARG A 36 4.72 -1.46 27.36
C ARG A 36 5.50 -2.76 27.60
N ALA A 37 6.73 -2.87 27.11
CA ALA A 37 7.59 -4.01 27.40
C ALA A 37 7.91 -4.10 28.90
N GLU A 38 8.07 -2.95 29.58
CA GLU A 38 8.25 -2.86 31.03
C GLU A 38 6.93 -3.10 31.81
N SER A 39 5.78 -2.80 31.20
CA SER A 39 4.46 -2.92 31.83
C SER A 39 3.38 -3.48 30.86
N PRO A 40 3.39 -4.80 30.57
CA PRO A 40 2.56 -5.40 29.51
C PRO A 40 1.04 -5.28 29.72
N GLY A 41 0.61 -5.17 30.99
CA GLY A 41 -0.82 -5.08 31.37
C GLY A 41 -1.40 -3.67 31.41
N SER A 42 -0.62 -2.64 31.06
CA SER A 42 -1.10 -1.26 31.12
C SER A 42 -2.05 -0.94 29.96
N VAL A 43 -3.35 -0.81 30.29
CA VAL A 43 -4.40 -0.41 29.34
C VAL A 43 -4.19 1.02 28.83
N GLU A 44 -3.62 1.90 29.66
CA GLU A 44 -3.33 3.29 29.25
C GLU A 44 -2.26 3.35 28.16
N LEU A 45 -1.18 2.57 28.31
CA LEU A 45 -0.13 2.49 27.30
C LEU A 45 -0.68 1.91 26.00
N GLN A 46 -1.52 0.86 26.08
CA GLN A 46 -2.16 0.29 24.90
C GLN A 46 -3.03 1.32 24.17
N LYS A 47 -3.89 2.06 24.89
CA LYS A 47 -4.71 3.14 24.32
C LYS A 47 -3.84 4.22 23.66
N GLY A 48 -2.74 4.62 24.30
CA GLY A 48 -1.79 5.58 23.73
C GLY A 48 -1.14 5.07 22.43
N ILE A 49 -0.71 3.81 22.41
CA ILE A 49 -0.17 3.16 21.21
C ILE A 49 -1.19 3.20 20.08
N ASP A 50 -2.44 2.81 20.35
CA ASP A 50 -3.48 2.74 19.33
C ASP A 50 -3.83 4.14 18.78
N GLN A 51 -3.90 5.16 19.65
CA GLN A 51 -4.11 6.56 19.23
C GLN A 51 -2.98 7.08 18.33
N VAL A 52 -1.72 6.85 18.69
CA VAL A 52 -0.57 7.28 17.88
C VAL A 52 -0.52 6.52 16.56
N LYS A 53 -0.86 5.23 16.55
CA LYS A 53 -0.97 4.43 15.31
C LYS A 53 -2.03 4.97 14.36
N GLU A 54 -3.25 5.20 14.84
CA GLU A 54 -4.34 5.74 14.01
C GLU A 54 -3.98 7.11 13.45
N PHE A 55 -3.33 7.96 14.25
CA PHE A 55 -2.82 9.24 13.79
C PHE A 55 -1.77 9.08 12.66
N LEU A 56 -0.78 8.20 12.85
CA LEU A 56 0.25 7.94 11.84
C LEU A 56 -0.34 7.36 10.55
N ILE A 57 -1.31 6.45 10.66
CA ILE A 57 -2.04 5.89 9.51
C ILE A 57 -2.68 7.02 8.69
N GLY A 58 -3.40 7.94 9.34
CA GLY A 58 -3.99 9.10 8.66
C GLY A 58 -2.94 10.02 8.05
N ALA A 59 -1.83 10.26 8.75
CA ALA A 59 -0.74 11.09 8.25
C ALA A 59 -0.04 10.49 7.02
N TYR A 60 0.24 9.19 7.01
CA TYR A 60 0.83 8.50 5.86
C TYR A 60 -0.14 8.40 4.69
N ALA A 61 -1.41 8.07 4.93
CA ALA A 61 -2.45 8.09 3.91
C ALA A 61 -2.53 9.45 3.21
N LYS A 62 -2.46 10.55 4.00
CA LYS A 62 -2.44 11.91 3.46
C LYS A 62 -1.18 12.18 2.62
N ARG A 63 -0.01 11.70 3.04
CA ARG A 63 1.26 11.84 2.27
C ARG A 63 1.25 11.07 0.95
N LEU A 64 0.56 9.93 0.91
CA LEU A 64 0.36 9.14 -0.30
C LEU A 64 -0.70 9.72 -1.25
N GLY A 65 -1.38 10.80 -0.85
CA GLY A 65 -2.42 11.44 -1.66
C GLY A 65 -3.80 10.78 -1.54
N GLY A 66 -4.05 10.02 -0.47
CA GLY A 66 -5.31 9.31 -0.20
C GLY A 66 -5.16 7.78 -0.26
N LEU A 67 -6.04 7.04 0.43
CA LEU A 67 -6.02 5.57 0.41
C LEU A 67 -6.55 4.99 -0.90
N ASP A 68 -7.40 5.73 -1.61
CA ASP A 68 -8.00 5.30 -2.87
C ASP A 68 -7.03 5.41 -4.06
N GLN A 69 -5.83 5.96 -3.86
CA GLN A 69 -4.84 6.01 -4.93
C GLN A 69 -4.26 4.63 -5.21
N VAL A 70 -4.17 4.32 -6.50
CA VAL A 70 -3.60 3.08 -7.00
C VAL A 70 -2.08 3.18 -6.98
N ALA A 71 -1.45 2.18 -6.37
CA ALA A 71 0.00 2.09 -6.28
C ALA A 71 0.61 1.87 -7.68
N LYS A 72 1.43 2.81 -8.15
CA LYS A 72 2.14 2.66 -9.43
C LYS A 72 3.21 1.59 -9.33
N GLN A 73 3.23 0.66 -10.27
CA GLN A 73 4.27 -0.37 -10.30
C GLN A 73 5.66 0.29 -10.41
N MET A 74 6.53 -0.01 -9.45
CA MET A 74 7.89 0.51 -9.43
C MET A 74 8.86 -0.60 -9.85
N ALA A 75 9.82 -0.27 -10.70
CA ALA A 75 10.90 -1.19 -11.05
C ALA A 75 11.60 -1.71 -9.77
N PRO A 76 11.93 -3.01 -9.68
CA PRO A 76 12.67 -3.55 -8.55
C PRO A 76 14.07 -2.92 -8.52
N ALA A 77 14.29 -1.99 -7.58
CA ALA A 77 15.62 -1.45 -7.35
C ALA A 77 16.41 -2.42 -6.46
N ALA A 78 17.68 -2.67 -6.81
CA ALA A 78 18.58 -3.45 -5.97
C ALA A 78 18.79 -2.76 -4.61
N GLY A 79 18.88 -3.55 -3.53
CA GLY A 79 19.16 -3.06 -2.17
C GLY A 79 17.94 -2.59 -1.36
N ARG A 80 16.73 -3.01 -1.73
CA ARG A 80 15.51 -2.70 -0.96
C ARG A 80 15.40 -3.50 0.33
N SER A 81 14.72 -2.94 1.33
CA SER A 81 14.39 -3.62 2.57
C SER A 81 13.51 -4.86 2.30
N PRO A 82 13.56 -5.90 3.15
CA PRO A 82 12.75 -7.11 2.95
C PRO A 82 11.25 -6.80 2.90
N ASP A 83 10.79 -5.82 3.67
CA ASP A 83 9.39 -5.37 3.68
C ASP A 83 8.97 -4.76 2.33
N MET A 84 9.84 -3.98 1.69
CA MET A 84 9.58 -3.45 0.35
C MET A 84 9.52 -4.56 -0.70
N VAL A 85 10.40 -5.57 -0.60
CA VAL A 85 10.37 -6.72 -1.50
C VAL A 85 9.06 -7.48 -1.35
N LEU A 86 8.62 -7.70 -0.11
CA LEU A 86 7.34 -8.36 0.15
C LEU A 86 6.18 -7.54 -0.42
N LEU A 87 6.14 -6.24 -0.14
CA LEU A 87 5.07 -5.36 -0.58
C LEU A 87 5.00 -5.23 -2.10
N SER A 88 6.15 -5.23 -2.79
CA SER A 88 6.20 -5.16 -4.26
C SER A 88 5.48 -6.30 -4.97
N ARG A 89 5.26 -7.45 -4.29
CA ARG A 89 4.50 -8.59 -4.83
C ARG A 89 2.99 -8.35 -4.87
N TYR A 90 2.50 -7.41 -4.07
CA TYR A 90 1.08 -7.05 -4.00
C TYR A 90 0.73 -5.84 -4.88
N ILE A 91 1.73 -5.13 -5.41
CA ILE A 91 1.52 -3.95 -6.28
C ILE A 91 1.40 -4.43 -7.73
N ASP A 92 0.16 -4.57 -8.18
CA ASP A 92 -0.21 -4.96 -9.55
C ASP A 92 -0.58 -3.77 -10.46
N GLY A 93 -0.62 -2.56 -9.90
CA GLY A 93 -1.06 -1.36 -10.62
C GLY A 93 -2.58 -1.19 -10.72
N ALA A 94 -3.36 -2.03 -10.04
CA ALA A 94 -4.81 -1.89 -9.89
C ALA A 94 -5.25 -1.75 -8.42
N THR A 95 -4.43 -2.23 -7.49
CA THR A 95 -4.72 -2.23 -6.05
C THR A 95 -4.49 -0.85 -5.42
N SER A 96 -5.46 -0.38 -4.64
CA SER A 96 -5.35 0.89 -3.90
C SER A 96 -4.43 0.78 -2.68
N TYR A 97 -3.90 1.90 -2.17
CA TYR A 97 -3.12 1.89 -0.93
C TYR A 97 -3.93 1.39 0.27
N GLY A 98 -5.24 1.64 0.30
CA GLY A 98 -6.16 1.12 1.30
C GLY A 98 -6.21 -0.40 1.27
N ASP A 99 -6.46 -0.98 0.09
CA ASP A 99 -6.51 -2.43 -0.09
C ASP A 99 -5.16 -3.07 0.25
N LEU A 100 -4.04 -2.49 -0.19
CA LEU A 100 -2.70 -2.94 0.15
C LEU A 100 -2.49 -2.99 1.67
N ALA A 101 -2.95 -1.97 2.39
CA ALA A 101 -2.80 -1.89 3.84
C ALA A 101 -3.64 -2.94 4.60
N GLU A 102 -4.72 -3.45 3.99
CA GLU A 102 -5.56 -4.52 4.55
C GLU A 102 -5.07 -5.93 4.18
N ILE A 103 -4.61 -6.15 2.95
CA ILE A 103 -4.20 -7.48 2.46
C ILE A 103 -2.76 -7.85 2.85
N CYS A 104 -1.88 -6.87 3.07
CA CYS A 104 -0.47 -7.13 3.32
C CYS A 104 -0.24 -7.62 4.77
N PRO A 105 0.53 -8.72 4.97
CA PRO A 105 0.76 -9.31 6.29
C PRO A 105 1.59 -8.44 7.25
N LEU A 106 2.18 -7.33 6.78
CA LEU A 106 2.93 -6.38 7.60
C LEU A 106 2.04 -5.60 8.58
N GLY A 107 0.72 -5.58 8.31
CA GLY A 107 -0.25 -4.78 9.04
C GLY A 107 -0.31 -3.33 8.55
N ARG A 108 -1.46 -2.68 8.78
CA ARG A 108 -1.84 -1.39 8.18
C ARG A 108 -0.79 -0.29 8.30
N LEU A 109 -0.29 -0.03 9.51
CA LEU A 109 0.69 1.03 9.75
C LEU A 109 2.00 0.76 9.01
N ARG A 110 2.54 -0.46 9.11
CA ARG A 110 3.84 -0.81 8.54
C ARG A 110 3.78 -0.78 7.02
N THR A 111 2.70 -1.30 6.43
CA THR A 111 2.46 -1.22 4.98
C THR A 111 2.49 0.22 4.49
N LEU A 112 1.76 1.14 5.14
CA LEU A 112 1.74 2.55 4.75
C LEU A 112 3.09 3.24 4.93
N GLN A 113 3.84 2.91 5.99
CA GLN A 113 5.19 3.44 6.19
C GLN A 113 6.13 3.03 5.04
N VAL A 114 6.11 1.75 4.65
CA VAL A 114 6.91 1.23 3.54
C VAL A 114 6.49 1.85 2.20
N LEU A 115 5.19 2.06 1.97
CA LEU A 115 4.71 2.79 0.80
C LEU A 115 5.26 4.22 0.79
N VAL A 116 5.16 4.96 1.90
CA VAL A 116 5.71 6.32 1.97
C VAL A 116 7.21 6.32 1.69
N GLU A 117 7.97 5.36 2.19
CA GLU A 117 9.40 5.23 1.90
C GLU A 117 9.68 4.92 0.42
N MET A 118 8.86 4.06 -0.20
CA MET A 118 8.95 3.71 -1.62
C MET A 118 8.67 4.89 -2.55
N TYR A 119 7.65 5.68 -2.24
CA TYR A 119 7.18 6.80 -3.07
C TYR A 119 7.74 8.16 -2.65
N ALA A 120 8.43 8.24 -1.51
CA ALA A 120 9.16 9.44 -1.15
C ALA A 120 10.16 9.75 -2.27
N PRO A 121 10.21 10.99 -2.76
CA PRO A 121 11.20 11.37 -3.75
C PRO A 121 12.57 11.11 -3.11
N LYS A 122 13.31 10.13 -3.66
CA LYS A 122 14.68 9.87 -3.22
C LYS A 122 15.41 11.20 -3.35
N PRO A 123 15.90 11.80 -2.25
CA PRO A 123 16.64 13.04 -2.35
C PRO A 123 17.77 12.74 -3.33
N ALA A 124 17.80 13.47 -4.45
CA ALA A 124 18.77 13.25 -5.52
C ALA A 124 20.13 13.11 -4.84
N SER A 125 20.66 11.90 -4.85
CA SER A 125 21.84 11.57 -4.08
C SER A 125 22.91 12.56 -4.46
N SER A 126 23.35 13.39 -3.50
CA SER A 126 24.28 14.50 -3.73
C SER A 126 25.62 14.07 -4.32
N ASN A 127 25.85 12.76 -4.51
CA ASN A 127 26.98 12.19 -5.22
C ASN A 127 27.03 12.47 -6.73
N GLU A 128 25.94 12.87 -7.39
CA GLU A 128 26.02 13.17 -8.84
C GLU A 128 26.55 14.59 -9.14
N LEU A 129 26.63 15.47 -8.13
CA LEU A 129 27.17 16.83 -8.33
C LEU A 129 28.70 16.92 -8.19
N GLU A 130 29.38 15.94 -7.59
CA GLU A 130 30.85 15.93 -7.52
C GLU A 130 31.53 15.30 -8.74
N ALA A 131 30.83 14.45 -9.50
CA ALA A 131 31.41 13.83 -10.71
C ALA A 131 31.50 14.78 -11.93
N ARG A 132 30.95 16.01 -11.84
CA ARG A 132 31.06 17.05 -12.88
C ARG A 132 31.99 18.20 -12.53
N SER A 133 32.63 18.19 -11.36
CA SER A 133 33.70 19.15 -11.01
C SER A 133 35.08 18.64 -11.45
N GLY A 134 35.17 18.12 -12.67
CA GLY A 134 36.46 18.00 -13.35
C GLY A 134 37.00 19.40 -13.67
N PRO A 135 38.32 19.63 -13.61
CA PRO A 135 38.92 20.91 -13.95
C PRO A 135 38.59 21.25 -15.41
N ARG A 136 37.89 22.38 -15.64
CA ARG A 136 37.67 22.92 -16.99
C ARG A 136 39.01 23.38 -17.57
N PRO A 137 39.48 22.81 -18.70
CA PRO A 137 40.52 23.45 -19.48
C PRO A 137 39.96 24.75 -20.05
N LEU A 138 40.66 25.86 -19.79
CA LEU A 138 40.44 27.14 -20.45
C LEU A 138 40.85 26.98 -21.93
N GLU A 139 39.90 26.72 -22.82
CA GLU A 139 40.11 26.88 -24.26
C GLU A 139 39.11 27.86 -24.85
N ALA A 140 39.69 28.72 -25.68
CA ALA A 140 39.16 29.98 -26.15
C ALA A 140 38.03 29.82 -27.19
N LEU A 141 37.15 30.82 -27.20
CA LEU A 141 36.24 31.10 -28.32
C LEU A 141 37.05 31.38 -29.60
N PRO A 142 36.53 31.00 -30.79
CA PRO A 142 35.88 32.04 -31.60
C PRO A 142 34.63 31.59 -32.39
N HIS A 143 34.02 32.60 -32.99
CA HIS A 143 32.68 32.71 -33.57
C HIS A 143 32.39 31.86 -34.82
N SER A 144 31.11 31.49 -35.04
CA SER A 144 30.43 31.59 -36.35
C SER A 144 28.95 31.17 -36.29
N SER A 145 28.08 32.17 -36.47
CA SER A 145 26.88 32.27 -37.31
C SER A 145 25.84 31.13 -37.49
N PRO A 146 24.57 31.52 -37.78
CA PRO A 146 23.41 30.63 -37.75
C PRO A 146 23.21 29.89 -39.07
N ARG A 147 22.71 28.66 -39.01
CA ARG A 147 22.23 27.93 -40.18
C ARG A 147 20.86 27.32 -39.89
N VAL A 148 19.89 27.84 -40.63
CA VAL A 148 18.54 27.30 -40.78
C VAL A 148 18.64 25.98 -41.54
N GLU A 149 18.16 24.88 -40.97
CA GLU A 149 17.88 23.67 -41.74
C GLU A 149 16.40 23.28 -41.67
N VAL A 150 15.88 23.18 -42.89
CA VAL A 150 14.56 22.88 -43.36
C VAL A 150 14.14 21.45 -43.01
N VAL A 151 12.86 21.35 -42.67
CA VAL A 151 11.98 20.17 -42.63
C VAL A 151 12.30 19.09 -43.66
N THR A 152 12.37 17.84 -43.22
CA THR A 152 11.89 16.67 -44.00
C THR A 152 11.22 15.66 -43.07
N PRO A 153 10.01 15.16 -43.39
CA PRO A 153 9.36 14.06 -42.70
C PRO A 153 9.74 12.74 -43.37
N SER A 154 10.39 11.84 -42.62
CA SER A 154 10.69 10.47 -43.09
C SER A 154 10.00 9.45 -42.19
N GLU A 155 8.95 8.87 -42.76
CA GLU A 155 8.61 7.45 -42.76
C GLU A 155 8.80 6.65 -41.47
N GLU A 156 7.69 6.60 -40.72
CA GLU A 156 7.00 5.37 -40.32
C GLU A 156 7.69 4.06 -40.74
N SER A 157 8.58 3.58 -39.88
CA SER A 157 9.05 2.20 -39.90
C SER A 157 8.53 1.52 -38.65
N VAL A 158 7.44 0.77 -38.83
CA VAL A 158 6.88 -0.17 -37.83
C VAL A 158 7.85 -1.34 -37.65
N PRO A 159 8.47 -1.53 -36.47
CA PRO A 159 9.09 -2.81 -36.16
C PRO A 159 7.99 -3.81 -35.81
N GLU A 160 7.68 -4.68 -36.77
CA GLU A 160 7.03 -5.97 -36.58
C GLU A 160 7.89 -6.82 -35.61
N THR A 161 7.78 -6.52 -34.32
CA THR A 161 8.45 -7.29 -33.28
C THR A 161 7.58 -8.50 -32.98
N ALA A 162 7.92 -9.57 -33.69
CA ALA A 162 7.86 -10.96 -33.27
C ALA A 162 7.05 -11.23 -32.00
N ARG A 163 5.91 -11.90 -32.23
CA ARG A 163 5.13 -12.69 -31.27
C ARG A 163 5.95 -13.09 -30.05
N SER A 164 5.67 -12.38 -28.96
CA SER A 164 6.10 -12.68 -27.60
C SER A 164 5.54 -14.03 -27.18
N GLY A 165 6.28 -15.09 -27.50
CA GLY A 165 6.15 -16.41 -26.89
C GLY A 165 6.75 -16.41 -25.50
N SER A 166 6.23 -15.55 -24.60
CA SER A 166 6.51 -15.71 -23.18
C SER A 166 5.58 -16.81 -22.67
N SER A 167 6.08 -18.04 -22.79
CA SER A 167 5.60 -19.21 -22.06
C SER A 167 5.70 -18.92 -20.56
N LEU A 168 4.73 -18.17 -20.04
CA LEU A 168 4.46 -18.11 -18.62
C LEU A 168 4.28 -19.56 -18.16
N PRO A 169 4.99 -20.02 -17.11
CA PRO A 169 4.67 -21.29 -16.50
C PRO A 169 3.19 -21.24 -16.13
N PRO A 170 2.38 -22.24 -16.52
CA PRO A 170 0.97 -22.26 -16.15
C PRO A 170 0.90 -22.09 -14.63
N PRO A 171 0.07 -21.15 -14.11
CA PRO A 171 -0.10 -21.02 -12.68
C PRO A 171 -0.43 -22.41 -12.17
N ALA A 172 0.38 -22.88 -11.21
CA ALA A 172 0.25 -24.21 -10.62
C ALA A 172 -1.23 -24.44 -10.37
N SER A 173 -1.83 -25.27 -11.21
CA SER A 173 -3.26 -25.55 -11.19
C SER A 173 -3.47 -26.32 -9.91
N THR A 174 -3.71 -25.58 -8.84
CA THR A 174 -4.32 -26.09 -7.62
C THR A 174 -5.53 -26.84 -8.14
N LYS A 175 -5.51 -28.16 -7.98
CA LYS A 175 -6.57 -29.04 -8.45
C LYS A 175 -7.84 -28.48 -7.85
N VAL A 176 -8.61 -27.78 -8.69
CA VAL A 176 -9.79 -27.09 -8.24
C VAL A 176 -10.74 -28.21 -7.88
N ASP A 177 -11.03 -28.38 -6.60
CA ASP A 177 -11.97 -29.39 -6.15
C ASP A 177 -13.30 -29.14 -6.86
N ASP A 178 -13.63 -29.99 -7.83
CA ASP A 178 -14.87 -29.96 -8.60
C ASP A 178 -16.04 -30.52 -7.78
N SER A 179 -16.04 -30.22 -6.47
CA SER A 179 -17.20 -30.47 -5.64
C SER A 179 -18.38 -29.65 -6.18
N PRO A 180 -19.60 -30.22 -6.25
CA PRO A 180 -20.78 -29.48 -6.66
C PRO A 180 -21.00 -28.22 -5.81
N GLU A 181 -20.61 -28.25 -4.53
CA GLU A 181 -20.64 -27.09 -3.64
C GLU A 181 -19.68 -25.98 -4.09
N ALA A 182 -18.49 -26.33 -4.56
CA ALA A 182 -17.52 -25.37 -5.08
C ALA A 182 -17.99 -24.73 -6.40
N ILE A 183 -18.74 -25.46 -7.22
CA ILE A 183 -19.35 -24.94 -8.45
C ILE A 183 -20.50 -23.99 -8.10
N ALA A 184 -21.40 -24.39 -7.19
CA ALA A 184 -22.51 -23.57 -6.72
C ALA A 184 -22.00 -22.28 -6.06
N TYR A 185 -20.96 -22.38 -5.23
CA TYR A 185 -20.33 -21.24 -4.57
C TYR A 185 -19.76 -20.25 -5.59
N ARG A 186 -18.99 -20.74 -6.58
CA ARG A 186 -18.42 -19.89 -7.65
C ARG A 186 -19.52 -19.19 -8.46
N ALA A 187 -20.59 -19.90 -8.78
CA ALA A 187 -21.73 -19.33 -9.49
C ALA A 187 -22.45 -18.25 -8.67
N ALA A 188 -22.74 -18.51 -7.39
CA ALA A 188 -23.36 -17.55 -6.49
C ALA A 188 -22.49 -16.31 -6.28
N PHE A 189 -21.19 -16.50 -6.05
CA PHE A 189 -20.25 -15.41 -5.85
C PHE A 189 -20.12 -14.53 -7.11
N GLY A 190 -20.09 -15.16 -8.29
CA GLY A 190 -20.13 -14.46 -9.57
C GLY A 190 -21.41 -13.65 -9.77
N ARG A 191 -22.58 -14.22 -9.45
CA ARG A 191 -23.88 -13.49 -9.47
C ARG A 191 -23.87 -12.29 -8.53
N GLY A 192 -23.41 -12.47 -7.29
CA GLY A 192 -23.34 -11.40 -6.30
C GLY A 192 -22.44 -10.27 -6.73
N THR A 193 -21.26 -10.60 -7.27
CA THR A 193 -20.30 -9.61 -7.79
C THR A 193 -20.88 -8.84 -8.98
N ALA A 194 -21.51 -9.53 -9.94
CA ALA A 194 -22.14 -8.90 -11.09
C ALA A 194 -23.29 -7.97 -10.69
N ALA A 195 -24.15 -8.40 -9.76
CA ALA A 195 -25.24 -7.59 -9.23
C ALA A 195 -24.71 -6.34 -8.48
N PHE A 196 -23.65 -6.51 -7.69
CA PHE A 196 -23.00 -5.42 -6.96
C PHE A 196 -22.43 -4.36 -7.92
N ILE A 197 -21.70 -4.77 -8.96
CA ILE A 197 -21.14 -3.86 -9.99
C ILE A 197 -22.27 -3.10 -10.72
N GLN A 198 -23.39 -3.77 -10.98
CA GLN A 198 -24.58 -3.16 -11.60
C GLN A 198 -25.42 -2.35 -10.60
N GLN A 199 -24.94 -2.17 -9.37
CA GLN A 199 -25.60 -1.43 -8.29
C GLN A 199 -27.00 -1.98 -7.93
N ARG A 200 -27.26 -3.25 -8.23
CA ARG A 200 -28.44 -4.01 -7.82
C ARG A 200 -28.17 -4.62 -6.45
N PHE A 201 -28.10 -3.77 -5.42
CA PHE A 201 -27.61 -4.21 -4.10
C PHE A 201 -28.48 -5.24 -3.41
N ALA A 202 -29.81 -5.23 -3.62
CA ALA A 202 -30.70 -6.26 -3.08
C ALA A 202 -30.39 -7.66 -3.65
N ASP A 203 -30.17 -7.75 -4.97
CA ASP A 203 -29.77 -9.00 -5.65
C ASP A 203 -28.38 -9.45 -5.18
N ALA A 204 -27.46 -8.50 -4.99
CA ALA A 204 -26.12 -8.77 -4.49
C ALA A 204 -26.12 -9.36 -3.07
N VAL A 205 -26.91 -8.78 -2.16
CA VAL A 205 -27.07 -9.29 -0.78
C VAL A 205 -27.57 -10.72 -0.80
N THR A 206 -28.63 -11.00 -1.59
CA THR A 206 -29.20 -12.35 -1.70
C THR A 206 -28.16 -13.36 -2.17
N ALA A 207 -27.40 -13.03 -3.22
CA ALA A 207 -26.37 -13.93 -3.76
C ALA A 207 -25.17 -14.13 -2.80
N PHE A 208 -24.76 -13.12 -2.04
CA PHE A 208 -23.69 -13.28 -1.04
C PHE A 208 -24.16 -14.03 0.22
N GLU A 209 -25.44 -13.97 0.57
CA GLU A 209 -26.01 -14.83 1.62
C GLU A 209 -25.99 -16.31 1.22
N GLU A 210 -26.28 -16.63 -0.05
CA GLU A 210 -26.10 -17.99 -0.59
C GLU A 210 -24.64 -18.45 -0.45
N CYS A 211 -23.66 -17.57 -0.74
CA CYS A 211 -22.24 -17.88 -0.54
C CYS A 211 -21.93 -18.21 0.93
N ALA A 212 -22.48 -17.44 1.88
CA ALA A 212 -22.27 -17.66 3.30
C ALA A 212 -22.91 -18.97 3.80
N GLN A 213 -24.02 -19.41 3.19
CA GLN A 213 -24.63 -20.72 3.47
C GLN A 213 -23.79 -21.87 2.92
N LEU A 214 -23.26 -21.72 1.70
CA LEU A 214 -22.44 -22.76 1.04
C LEU A 214 -21.06 -22.91 1.67
N ARG A 215 -20.45 -21.83 2.16
CA ARG A 215 -19.14 -21.85 2.83
C ARG A 215 -19.16 -20.97 4.09
N PRO A 216 -19.67 -21.48 5.22
CA PRO A 216 -19.63 -20.76 6.48
C PRO A 216 -18.19 -20.41 6.88
N GLY A 217 -17.93 -19.13 7.17
CA GLY A 217 -16.61 -18.65 7.55
C GLY A 217 -15.73 -18.16 6.40
N ASP A 218 -16.22 -18.16 5.15
CA ASP A 218 -15.52 -17.50 4.05
C ASP A 218 -15.50 -15.98 4.26
N LYS A 219 -14.29 -15.44 4.50
CA LYS A 219 -14.10 -14.00 4.78
C LYS A 219 -14.43 -13.13 3.58
N GLY A 220 -14.22 -13.62 2.35
CA GLY A 220 -14.46 -12.86 1.13
C GLY A 220 -15.95 -12.59 0.93
N ALA A 221 -16.77 -13.63 1.01
CA ALA A 221 -18.23 -13.52 0.93
C ALA A 221 -18.80 -12.62 2.04
N ASP A 222 -18.31 -12.73 3.28
CA ASP A 222 -18.78 -11.91 4.41
C ASP A 222 -18.44 -10.42 4.26
N VAL A 223 -17.25 -10.08 3.76
CA VAL A 223 -16.88 -8.69 3.46
C VAL A 223 -17.79 -8.11 2.37
N MET A 224 -18.00 -8.86 1.29
CA MET A 224 -18.86 -8.42 0.19
C MET A 224 -20.32 -8.27 0.62
N LEU A 225 -20.82 -9.18 1.46
CA LEU A 225 -22.17 -9.10 2.03
C LEU A 225 -22.35 -7.84 2.87
N ARG A 226 -21.43 -7.55 3.79
CA ARG A 226 -21.47 -6.34 4.63
C ARG A 226 -21.42 -5.06 3.79
N ARG A 227 -20.61 -5.04 2.72
CA ARG A 227 -20.54 -3.91 1.79
C ARG A 227 -21.85 -3.72 1.04
N ALA A 228 -22.41 -4.78 0.46
CA ALA A 228 -23.68 -4.74 -0.26
C ALA A 228 -24.84 -4.26 0.62
N ARG A 229 -24.90 -4.70 1.89
CA ARG A 229 -25.93 -4.24 2.86
C ARG A 229 -25.81 -2.74 3.15
N ARG A 230 -24.59 -2.25 3.42
CA ARG A 230 -24.35 -0.82 3.64
C ARG A 230 -24.78 0.02 2.44
N ASP A 231 -24.43 -0.40 1.23
CA ASP A 231 -24.78 0.34 0.01
C ASP A 231 -26.29 0.31 -0.27
N LEU A 232 -26.98 -0.79 0.08
CA LEU A 232 -28.44 -0.88 0.04
C LEU A 232 -29.10 0.10 1.04
N GLU A 233 -28.65 0.11 2.29
CA GLU A 233 -29.14 1.02 3.34
C GLU A 233 -28.92 2.49 2.98
N SER A 234 -27.83 2.83 2.29
CA SER A 234 -27.53 4.20 1.88
C SER A 234 -28.49 4.76 0.81
N ARG A 235 -29.26 3.89 0.15
CA ARG A 235 -30.17 4.23 -0.95
C ARG A 235 -31.66 4.18 -0.57
N ALA A 236 -31.98 3.64 0.59
CA ALA A 236 -33.34 3.59 1.13
C ALA A 236 -33.70 4.91 1.81
#